data_AF-A0A9P8AMX3-F1
#
_entry.id   AF-A0A9P8AMX3-F1
#
_cell.length_a   1.000
_cell.length_b   1.000
_cell.length_c   1.000
_cell.angle_alpha   90.00
_cell.angle_beta   90.00
_cell.angle_gamma   90.00
#
_symmetry.space_group_name_H-M   'P 1'
#
loop_
_entity.id
_entity.type
_entity.pdbx_description
1 polymer ?
#
loop_
_entity_poly.entity_id
_entity_poly.type
_entity_poly.pdbx_seq_one_letter_code
_entity_poly.pdbx_strand_id
1 'polypeptide(L)'
;MARAAFRTPQSRPSTPTPNYANHRNAFNYGQEFNSVSTGIEHLLGTPIYEHKLVNANSSRPLYERRVIELRQDMLGLLETQTQKFLANIADLTQMVLKKINHYRIDGPATPFVIMPFADGSIPNKLPHLLPPLTNRHIINHLTPEQLVRYCVGYGIAHDPRNVDLMLVDLKAYIGCKA
;
A
#
# COMPACT_ATOMS: atom_id res chain seq x y z
N MET A 1 -33.59 24.75 -44.22
CA MET A 1 -32.76 24.44 -45.42
C MET A 1 -31.46 25.23 -45.23
N ALA A 2 -30.24 24.69 -45.21
CA ALA A 2 -29.65 23.56 -45.92
C ALA A 2 -28.54 22.85 -45.09
N ARG A 3 -28.22 21.62 -45.50
CA ARG A 3 -27.13 20.74 -45.03
C ARG A 3 -25.86 20.94 -45.89
N ALA A 4 -24.68 20.75 -45.28
CA ALA A 4 -23.50 20.02 -45.78
C ALA A 4 -22.42 20.09 -44.67
N ALA A 5 -22.11 19.06 -43.87
CA ALA A 5 -21.40 17.79 -44.15
C ALA A 5 -19.98 17.96 -44.71
N PHE A 6 -18.95 17.64 -43.92
CA PHE A 6 -17.83 16.72 -44.28
C PHE A 6 -17.09 16.25 -43.02
N ARG A 7 -16.72 14.96 -43.00
CA ARG A 7 -16.04 14.19 -41.94
C ARG A 7 -14.51 14.20 -42.12
N THR A 8 -13.78 14.26 -40.98
CA THR A 8 -12.48 13.68 -40.52
C THR A 8 -11.67 12.74 -41.45
N PRO A 9 -10.33 12.49 -41.27
CA PRO A 9 -9.62 12.29 -39.98
C PRO A 9 -8.08 12.64 -39.91
N GLN A 10 -7.45 12.27 -38.78
CA GLN A 10 -5.98 12.20 -38.46
C GLN A 10 -5.35 13.52 -37.97
N SER A 11 -4.47 13.60 -36.96
CA SER A 11 -3.75 12.64 -36.09
C SER A 11 -3.07 13.45 -34.96
N ARG A 12 -3.09 12.98 -33.71
CA ARG A 12 -2.12 13.30 -32.64
C ARG A 12 -1.09 12.14 -32.57
N PRO A 13 0.09 12.23 -31.91
CA PRO A 13 0.59 13.24 -30.95
C PRO A 13 2.08 13.62 -31.11
N SER A 14 2.54 14.66 -30.40
CA SER A 14 3.97 14.80 -30.06
C SER A 14 4.18 15.53 -28.74
N THR A 15 4.44 14.75 -27.69
CA THR A 15 5.06 15.16 -26.43
C THR A 15 6.58 15.05 -26.57
N PRO A 16 7.38 16.02 -26.09
CA PRO A 16 8.82 15.85 -25.98
C PRO A 16 9.18 15.06 -24.71
N THR A 17 9.83 13.92 -24.88
CA THR A 17 10.49 13.13 -23.82
C THR A 17 11.95 13.57 -23.63
N PRO A 18 12.45 13.69 -22.39
CA PRO A 18 13.87 13.86 -22.10
C PRO A 18 14.66 12.57 -22.38
N ASN A 19 15.82 12.77 -22.99
CA ASN A 19 16.72 11.77 -23.53
C ASN A 19 17.73 11.32 -22.45
N TYR A 20 17.59 10.12 -21.88
CA TYR A 20 18.66 9.51 -21.07
C TYR A 20 19.53 8.64 -21.98
N ALA A 21 20.68 9.18 -22.34
CA ALA A 21 21.68 8.50 -23.14
C ALA A 21 22.43 7.43 -22.33
N ASN A 22 22.65 6.30 -23.00
CA ASN A 22 23.57 5.22 -22.71
C ASN A 22 24.96 5.71 -22.24
N HIS A 23 25.44 5.18 -21.12
CA HIS A 23 26.88 5.05 -20.86
C HIS A 23 27.24 3.57 -20.76
N ARG A 24 27.76 3.02 -21.87
CA ARG A 24 28.41 1.70 -21.91
C ARG A 24 29.75 1.88 -22.64
N ASN A 25 30.78 2.26 -21.89
CA ASN A 25 32.19 2.17 -22.29
C ASN A 25 32.73 0.86 -21.69
N ALA A 26 33.08 -0.15 -22.49
CA ALA A 26 34.28 -0.27 -23.33
C ALA A 26 35.54 -0.55 -22.50
N PHE A 27 35.92 -1.83 -22.40
CA PHE A 27 37.32 -2.25 -22.41
C PHE A 27 37.44 -3.53 -23.23
N ASN A 28 38.20 -3.40 -24.31
CA ASN A 28 38.53 -4.42 -25.28
C ASN A 28 40.06 -4.46 -25.31
N TYR A 29 40.69 -5.58 -24.99
CA TYR A 29 42.00 -5.97 -25.50
C TYR A 29 42.13 -7.49 -25.39
N GLY A 30 42.11 -8.14 -26.55
CA GLY A 30 42.65 -9.47 -26.76
C GLY A 30 43.70 -9.41 -27.86
N GLN A 31 44.86 -10.01 -27.62
CA GLN A 31 45.75 -10.71 -28.57
C GLN A 31 46.97 -11.22 -27.77
N GLU A 32 47.06 -12.52 -27.49
CA GLU A 32 47.75 -13.58 -28.27
C GLU A 32 49.26 -13.66 -28.00
N PHE A 33 49.74 -14.81 -27.48
CA PHE A 33 50.76 -15.67 -28.11
C PHE A 33 51.04 -16.94 -27.25
N ASN A 34 51.10 -18.09 -27.93
CA ASN A 34 51.34 -19.45 -27.41
C ASN A 34 52.80 -19.71 -27.00
N SER A 35 53.06 -20.56 -26.00
CA SER A 35 53.65 -21.92 -26.14
C SER A 35 54.34 -22.49 -24.88
N VAL A 36 53.88 -23.68 -24.47
CA VAL A 36 54.62 -24.92 -24.11
C VAL A 36 55.56 -24.99 -22.87
N SER A 37 55.08 -25.78 -21.88
CA SER A 37 55.71 -26.89 -21.13
C SER A 37 56.66 -26.69 -19.94
N THR A 38 56.54 -27.67 -19.03
CA THR A 38 57.30 -28.04 -17.80
C THR A 38 56.88 -27.23 -16.56
N GLY A 39 56.30 -27.82 -15.51
CA GLY A 39 56.62 -29.08 -14.84
C GLY A 39 57.06 -28.73 -13.42
N ILE A 40 56.42 -29.36 -12.41
CA ILE A 40 56.69 -29.29 -10.95
C ILE A 40 56.29 -27.91 -10.33
N GLU A 41 55.55 -27.74 -9.23
CA GLU A 41 55.55 -28.39 -7.91
C GLU A 41 54.22 -28.25 -7.15
N HIS A 42 54.01 -29.20 -6.25
CA HIS A 42 52.96 -29.31 -5.24
C HIS A 42 52.63 -28.01 -4.49
N LEU A 43 51.32 -27.74 -4.30
CA LEU A 43 50.69 -27.40 -3.00
C LEU A 43 49.19 -27.20 -3.22
N LEU A 44 48.45 -28.31 -3.30
CA LEU A 44 47.02 -28.30 -3.02
C LEU A 44 46.87 -27.96 -1.54
N GLY A 45 46.63 -26.68 -1.26
CA GLY A 45 46.21 -26.21 0.06
C GLY A 45 44.98 -26.99 0.48
N THR A 46 45.16 -27.83 1.48
CA THR A 46 44.10 -28.61 2.13
C THR A 46 42.93 -27.68 2.52
N PRO A 47 41.66 -28.03 2.23
CA PRO A 47 40.55 -27.32 2.82
C PRO A 47 40.59 -27.54 4.33
N ILE A 48 40.92 -26.50 5.10
CA ILE A 48 40.89 -26.50 6.57
C ILE A 48 39.42 -26.41 7.02
N TYR A 49 38.62 -27.43 6.71
CA TYR A 49 37.32 -27.67 7.35
C TYR A 49 37.01 -29.18 7.35
N GLU A 50 37.94 -30.01 7.81
CA GLU A 50 37.56 -31.32 8.35
C GLU A 50 36.90 -31.11 9.73
N HIS A 51 35.60 -30.83 9.73
CA HIS A 51 34.77 -30.97 10.90
C HIS A 51 34.61 -32.47 11.23
N LYS A 52 35.62 -33.08 11.84
CA LYS A 52 35.45 -34.33 12.58
C LYS A 52 34.63 -34.05 13.84
N LEU A 53 33.31 -33.93 13.70
CA LEU A 53 32.39 -33.97 14.83
C LEU A 53 32.05 -35.42 15.14
N VAL A 54 32.96 -36.08 15.85
CA VAL A 54 32.61 -37.27 16.64
C VAL A 54 31.72 -36.79 17.80
N ASN A 55 30.42 -36.93 17.58
CA ASN A 55 29.43 -37.38 18.56
C ASN A 55 29.72 -37.12 20.05
N ALA A 56 29.45 -35.90 20.55
CA ALA A 56 28.99 -35.62 21.93
C ALA A 56 28.87 -34.10 22.16
N ASN A 57 27.75 -33.48 21.76
CA ASN A 57 27.37 -32.18 22.30
C ASN A 57 25.90 -32.24 22.71
N SER A 58 25.64 -32.55 23.98
CA SER A 58 24.30 -32.52 24.59
C SER A 58 23.61 -31.16 24.44
N SER A 59 24.38 -30.11 24.15
CA SER A 59 23.94 -28.73 23.95
C SER A 59 23.43 -28.41 22.54
N ARG A 60 23.67 -29.26 21.54
CA ARG A 60 23.26 -29.02 20.14
C ARG A 60 21.73 -28.83 19.99
N PRO A 61 20.87 -29.71 20.55
CA PRO A 61 19.42 -29.50 20.49
C PRO A 61 18.96 -28.25 21.25
N LEU A 62 19.68 -27.82 22.30
CA LEU A 62 19.36 -26.59 23.03
C LEU A 62 19.72 -25.33 22.25
N TYR A 63 20.82 -25.35 21.51
CA TYR A 63 21.23 -24.25 20.63
C TYR A 63 20.25 -24.07 19.46
N GLU A 64 19.90 -25.17 18.79
CA GLU A 64 18.93 -25.15 17.68
C GLU A 64 17.57 -24.63 18.13
N ARG A 65 17.10 -25.05 19.31
CA ARG A 65 15.84 -24.56 19.90
C ARG A 65 15.85 -23.06 20.17
N ARG A 66 16.91 -22.54 20.80
CA ARG A 66 17.02 -21.09 21.07
C ARG A 66 17.08 -20.26 19.79
N VAL A 67 17.74 -20.76 18.74
CA VAL A 67 17.78 -20.08 17.44
C VAL A 67 16.40 -20.04 16.80
N ILE A 68 15.61 -21.11 16.91
CA ILE A 68 14.22 -21.15 16.43
C ILE A 68 13.34 -20.18 17.23
N GLU A 69 13.42 -20.19 18.56
CA GLU A 69 12.66 -19.29 19.44
C GLU A 69 12.99 -17.82 19.13
N LEU A 70 14.27 -17.47 19.06
CA LEU A 70 14.69 -16.10 18.72
C LEU A 70 14.21 -15.67 17.32
N ARG A 71 14.21 -16.59 16.34
CA ARG A 71 13.67 -16.31 15.01
C ARG A 71 12.18 -16.03 15.06
N GLN A 72 11.41 -16.81 15.82
CA GLN A 72 9.98 -16.60 16.00
C GLN A 72 9.69 -15.27 16.70
N ASP A 73 10.45 -14.94 17.75
CA ASP A 73 10.33 -13.66 18.47
C ASP A 73 10.63 -12.47 17.55
N MET A 74 11.69 -12.54 16.74
CA MET A 74 11.99 -11.49 15.77
C MET A 74 10.90 -11.33 14.71
N LEU A 75 10.33 -12.43 14.23
CA LEU A 75 9.20 -12.39 13.28
C LEU A 75 7.96 -11.75 13.92
N GLY A 76 7.60 -12.14 15.14
CA GLY A 76 6.47 -11.54 15.86
C GLY A 76 6.67 -10.06 16.16
N LEU A 77 7.91 -9.64 16.49
CA LEU A 77 8.25 -8.24 16.66
C LEU A 77 8.09 -7.46 15.35
N LEU A 78 8.59 -8.01 14.24
CA LEU A 78 8.45 -7.38 12.92
C LEU A 78 6.98 -7.22 12.53
N GLU A 79 6.17 -8.27 12.67
CA GLU A 79 4.72 -8.22 12.39
C GLU A 79 4.02 -7.14 13.23
N THR A 80 4.34 -7.09 14.53
CA THR A 80 3.79 -6.09 15.45
C THR A 80 4.17 -4.66 15.02
N GLN A 81 5.43 -4.43 14.65
CA GLN A 81 5.90 -3.12 14.20
C GLN A 81 5.26 -2.72 12.87
N THR A 82 5.15 -3.64 11.92
CA THR A 82 4.45 -3.43 10.66
C THR A 82 3.00 -3.05 10.91
N GLN A 83 2.30 -3.77 11.78
CA GLN A 83 0.89 -3.48 12.08
C GLN A 83 0.70 -2.10 12.71
N LYS A 84 1.56 -1.72 13.67
CA LYS A 84 1.52 -0.38 14.29
C LYS A 84 1.78 0.73 13.27
N PHE A 85 2.76 0.54 12.39
CA PHE A 85 3.07 1.51 11.35
C PHE A 85 1.91 1.70 10.38
N LEU A 86 1.28 0.60 9.93
CA LEU A 86 0.11 0.66 9.06
C LEU A 86 -1.09 1.34 9.72
N ALA A 87 -1.35 1.06 11.01
CA ALA A 87 -2.40 1.75 11.77
C ALA A 87 -2.16 3.27 11.83
N ASN A 88 -0.92 3.70 12.13
CA ASN A 88 -0.58 5.11 12.17
C ASN A 88 -0.79 5.82 10.82
N ILE A 89 -0.46 5.14 9.70
CA ILE A 89 -0.71 5.69 8.35
C ILE A 89 -2.21 5.82 8.10
N ALA A 90 -3.01 4.81 8.49
CA ALA A 90 -4.46 4.84 8.31
C ALA A 90 -5.08 6.01 9.10
N ASP A 91 -4.66 6.21 10.36
CA ASP A 91 -5.13 7.30 11.21
C ASP A 91 -4.76 8.67 10.61
N LEU A 92 -3.52 8.85 10.16
CA LEU A 92 -3.08 10.08 9.51
C LEU A 92 -3.88 10.34 8.23
N THR A 93 -4.12 9.30 7.42
CA THR A 93 -4.90 9.40 6.18
C THR A 93 -6.33 9.83 6.48
N GLN A 94 -6.99 9.21 7.45
CA GLN A 94 -8.34 9.58 7.91
C GLN A 94 -8.39 11.04 8.36
N MET A 95 -7.43 11.47 9.18
CA MET A 95 -7.34 12.85 9.67
C MET A 95 -7.21 13.86 8.52
N VAL A 96 -6.32 13.59 7.55
CA VAL A 96 -6.12 14.44 6.38
C VAL A 96 -7.38 14.52 5.52
N LEU A 97 -8.01 13.37 5.23
CA LEU A 97 -9.24 13.33 4.43
C LEU A 97 -10.38 14.12 5.09
N LYS A 98 -10.55 13.94 6.41
CA LYS A 98 -11.53 14.69 7.21
C LYS A 98 -11.27 16.20 7.12
N LYS A 99 -10.00 16.61 7.21
CA LYS A 99 -9.61 18.02 7.12
C LYS A 99 -9.85 18.59 5.71
N ILE A 100 -9.59 17.81 4.67
CA ILE A 100 -9.91 18.19 3.28
C ILE A 100 -11.42 18.44 3.13
N ASN A 101 -12.26 17.51 3.60
CA ASN A 101 -13.70 17.64 3.54
C ASN A 101 -14.22 18.85 4.33
N HIS A 102 -13.61 19.15 5.48
CA HIS A 102 -13.91 20.34 6.26
C HIS A 102 -13.73 21.64 5.47
N TYR A 103 -12.67 21.74 4.66
CA TYR A 103 -12.45 22.91 3.80
C TYR A 103 -13.35 22.95 2.56
N ARG A 104 -14.05 21.85 2.24
CA ARG A 104 -15.03 21.78 1.13
C ARG A 104 -16.44 22.23 1.54
N ILE A 105 -16.63 22.64 2.81
CA ILE A 105 -17.86 23.21 3.37
C ILE A 105 -19.02 22.21 3.22
N ASP A 106 -19.88 22.40 2.22
CA ASP A 106 -21.08 21.58 1.97
C ASP A 106 -20.91 20.59 0.82
N GLY A 107 -19.82 20.68 0.05
CA GLY A 107 -19.55 19.82 -1.10
C GLY A 107 -20.18 20.13 -2.48
N PRO A 108 -20.97 21.20 -2.73
CA PRO A 108 -21.57 21.41 -4.06
C PRO A 108 -20.56 21.89 -5.13
N ALA A 109 -19.63 22.79 -4.79
CA ALA A 109 -18.61 23.29 -5.72
C ALA A 109 -17.39 22.37 -5.81
N THR A 110 -17.06 21.68 -4.71
CA THR A 110 -15.98 20.69 -4.67
C THR A 110 -16.47 19.50 -3.85
N PRO A 111 -16.76 18.35 -4.46
CA PRO A 111 -17.35 17.21 -3.77
C PRO A 111 -16.41 16.71 -2.69
N PHE A 112 -16.94 16.19 -1.58
CA PHE A 112 -16.14 15.53 -0.54
C PHE A 112 -15.36 14.33 -1.10
N VAL A 113 -14.18 14.10 -0.54
CA VAL A 113 -13.44 12.85 -0.74
C VAL A 113 -14.18 11.75 0.01
N ILE A 114 -14.37 10.63 -0.68
CA ILE A 114 -14.97 9.42 -0.09
C ILE A 114 -13.98 8.83 0.89
N MET A 115 -14.40 8.69 2.15
CA MET A 115 -13.59 8.09 3.20
C MET A 115 -13.72 6.56 3.15
N PRO A 116 -12.62 5.81 3.27
CA PRO A 116 -12.69 4.36 3.44
C PRO A 116 -13.30 4.02 4.81
N PHE A 117 -13.90 2.83 4.91
CA PHE A 117 -14.31 2.24 6.17
C PHE A 117 -13.11 1.83 7.04
N ALA A 118 -13.38 1.46 8.29
CA ALA A 118 -12.35 1.04 9.25
C ALA A 118 -11.58 -0.21 8.79
N ASP A 119 -12.21 -1.06 7.97
CA ASP A 119 -11.58 -2.21 7.32
C ASP A 119 -10.80 -1.85 6.04
N GLY A 120 -10.74 -0.57 5.67
CA GLY A 120 -10.09 -0.04 4.46
C GLY A 120 -10.93 -0.17 3.18
N SER A 121 -12.10 -0.79 3.24
CA SER A 121 -12.98 -0.92 2.07
C SER A 121 -13.62 0.41 1.69
N ILE A 122 -13.97 0.57 0.41
CA ILE A 122 -14.57 1.82 -0.09
C ILE A 122 -16.10 1.69 -0.10
N PRO A 123 -16.85 2.59 0.57
CA PRO A 123 -18.30 2.44 0.72
C PRO A 123 -19.11 2.32 -0.57
N ASN A 124 -18.68 3.01 -1.64
CA ASN A 124 -19.39 2.99 -2.92
C ASN A 124 -18.91 1.92 -3.90
N LYS A 125 -18.06 0.99 -3.45
CA LYS A 125 -17.61 -0.17 -4.22
C LYS A 125 -18.16 -1.45 -3.61
N LEU A 126 -18.02 -2.56 -4.32
CA LEU A 126 -18.28 -3.88 -3.76
C LEU A 126 -17.40 -4.09 -2.50
N PRO A 127 -17.93 -4.74 -1.45
CA PRO A 127 -19.25 -5.40 -1.36
C PRO A 127 -20.40 -4.47 -0.94
N HIS A 128 -20.14 -3.18 -0.68
CA HIS A 128 -21.07 -2.30 0.02
C HIS A 128 -22.09 -1.62 -0.88
N LEU A 129 -21.62 -1.04 -1.99
CA LEU A 129 -22.45 -0.33 -2.98
C LEU A 129 -23.33 0.79 -2.38
N LEU A 130 -22.82 1.49 -1.36
CA LEU A 130 -23.51 2.60 -0.71
C LEU A 130 -23.38 3.91 -1.52
N PRO A 131 -24.35 4.83 -1.41
CA PRO A 131 -24.32 6.10 -2.13
C PRO A 131 -23.14 6.97 -1.68
N PRO A 132 -22.27 7.45 -2.58
CA PRO A 132 -21.06 8.16 -2.19
C PRO A 132 -21.40 9.49 -1.50
N LEU A 133 -20.84 9.70 -0.31
CA LEU A 133 -21.08 10.88 0.53
C LEU A 133 -20.28 12.09 0.03
N THR A 134 -20.63 12.59 -1.17
CA THR A 134 -19.88 13.65 -1.86
C THR A 134 -20.32 15.07 -1.49
N ASN A 135 -21.44 15.22 -0.79
CA ASN A 135 -21.91 16.52 -0.30
C ASN A 135 -22.88 16.33 0.87
N ARG A 136 -23.16 17.43 1.57
CA ARG A 136 -24.07 17.47 2.72
C ARG A 136 -25.50 17.06 2.35
N HIS A 137 -25.96 17.41 1.15
CA HIS A 137 -27.31 17.08 0.71
C HIS A 137 -27.53 15.57 0.64
N ILE A 138 -26.58 14.81 0.08
CA ILE A 138 -26.63 13.34 0.03
C ILE A 138 -26.65 12.76 1.46
N ILE A 139 -25.81 13.28 2.37
CA ILE A 139 -25.76 12.79 3.76
C ILE A 139 -27.12 12.98 4.44
N ASN A 140 -27.78 14.12 4.25
CA ASN A 140 -29.09 14.41 4.83
C ASN A 140 -30.23 13.54 4.25
N HIS A 141 -30.05 12.96 3.07
CA HIS A 141 -31.07 12.16 2.38
C HIS A 141 -30.72 10.67 2.35
N LEU A 142 -29.80 10.22 3.21
CA LEU A 142 -29.56 8.80 3.41
C LEU A 142 -30.81 8.12 3.96
N THR A 143 -31.13 6.95 3.42
CA THR A 143 -32.13 6.09 4.05
C THR A 143 -31.61 5.61 5.42
N PRO A 144 -32.50 5.29 6.38
CA PRO A 144 -32.09 4.79 7.68
C PRO A 144 -31.17 3.56 7.61
N GLU A 145 -31.44 2.65 6.67
CA GLU A 145 -30.60 1.47 6.44
C GLU A 145 -29.18 1.84 5.98
N GLN A 146 -29.06 2.75 5.01
CA GLN A 146 -27.75 3.23 4.54
C GLN A 146 -26.99 3.94 5.65
N LEU A 147 -27.67 4.75 6.45
CA LEU A 147 -27.08 5.46 7.59
C LEU A 147 -26.51 4.47 8.61
N VAL A 148 -27.26 3.44 8.99
CA VAL A 148 -26.77 2.37 9.89
C VAL A 148 -25.54 1.69 9.30
N ARG A 149 -25.56 1.32 8.01
CA ARG A 149 -24.42 0.68 7.35
C ARG A 149 -23.17 1.58 7.32
N TYR A 150 -23.35 2.89 7.13
CA TYR A 150 -22.27 3.86 7.24
C TYR A 150 -21.72 3.94 8.66
N CYS A 151 -22.58 4.03 9.67
CA CYS A 151 -22.14 4.06 11.06
C CYS A 151 -21.38 2.79 11.44
N VAL A 152 -21.87 1.61 11.04
CA VAL A 152 -21.18 0.33 11.27
C VAL A 152 -19.80 0.33 10.60
N GLY A 153 -19.72 0.69 9.32
CA GLY A 153 -18.45 0.68 8.59
C GLY A 153 -17.41 1.67 9.13
N TYR A 154 -17.84 2.80 9.69
CA TYR A 154 -16.95 3.78 10.32
C TYR A 154 -16.71 3.54 11.82
N GLY A 155 -17.36 2.55 12.44
CA GLY A 155 -17.28 2.29 13.88
C GLY A 155 -17.96 3.36 14.75
N ILE A 156 -18.95 4.07 14.20
CA ILE A 156 -19.76 5.07 14.89
C ILE A 156 -20.90 4.34 15.65
N ALA A 157 -21.18 4.77 16.87
CA ALA A 157 -22.33 4.28 17.63
C ALA A 157 -23.61 4.49 16.83
N HIS A 158 -24.46 3.47 16.74
CA HIS A 158 -25.69 3.53 15.98
C HIS A 158 -26.87 3.07 16.82
N ASP A 159 -27.94 3.86 16.80
CA ASP A 159 -29.23 3.50 17.34
C ASP A 159 -30.29 3.92 16.30
N PRO A 160 -30.98 2.96 15.65
CA PRO A 160 -32.01 3.26 14.65
C PRO A 160 -33.14 4.17 15.15
N ARG A 161 -33.31 4.32 16.48
CA ARG A 161 -34.30 5.23 17.09
C ARG A 161 -33.82 6.68 17.16
N ASN A 162 -32.51 6.92 17.03
CA ASN A 162 -31.85 8.21 17.19
C ASN A 162 -31.14 8.65 15.90
N VAL A 163 -31.90 8.70 14.80
CA VAL A 163 -31.39 9.03 13.45
C VAL A 163 -30.69 10.38 13.40
N ASP A 164 -31.22 11.39 14.09
CA ASP A 164 -30.63 12.75 14.09
C ASP A 164 -29.23 12.76 14.70
N LEU A 165 -29.03 12.03 15.81
CA LEU A 165 -27.73 11.91 16.45
C LEU A 165 -26.74 11.17 15.55
N MET A 166 -27.17 10.08 14.91
CA MET A 166 -26.36 9.35 13.94
C MET A 166 -25.93 10.23 12.76
N LEU A 167 -26.82 11.09 12.25
CA LEU A 167 -26.49 12.02 11.18
C LEU A 167 -25.48 13.07 11.62
N VAL A 168 -25.60 13.58 12.85
CA VAL A 168 -24.62 14.51 13.43
C VAL A 168 -23.26 13.84 13.55
N ASP A 169 -23.20 12.63 14.09
CA ASP A 169 -21.95 11.88 14.25
C ASP A 169 -21.32 11.52 12.91
N LEU A 170 -22.13 11.11 11.92
CA LEU A 170 -21.65 10.82 10.57
C LEU A 170 -21.07 12.07 9.89
N LYS A 171 -21.74 13.22 9.98
CA LYS A 171 -21.23 14.50 9.45
C LYS A 171 -19.92 14.88 10.13
N ALA A 172 -19.88 14.78 11.45
CA ALA A 172 -18.69 15.07 12.24
C ALA A 172 -17.53 14.13 11.89
N TYR A 173 -17.80 12.85 11.63
CA TYR A 173 -16.80 11.87 11.19
C TYR A 173 -16.19 12.27 9.85
N ILE A 174 -17.04 12.55 8.85
CA ILE A 174 -16.63 12.88 7.48
C ILE A 174 -15.92 14.23 7.39
N GLY A 175 -16.08 15.08 8.41
CA GLY A 175 -15.56 16.44 8.43
C GLY A 175 -16.49 17.44 7.75
N CYS A 176 -17.76 17.09 7.53
CA CYS A 176 -18.77 18.04 7.06
C CYS A 176 -18.99 19.08 8.16
N LYS A 177 -18.81 20.37 7.83
CA LYS A 177 -19.07 21.47 8.77
C LYS A 177 -20.56 21.45 9.15
N ALA A 178 -20.91 21.76 10.39
CA ALA A 178 -22.29 21.95 10.86
C ALA A 178 -22.91 23.25 10.32
#